data_AF-A0A227KQJ5-F1
#
_entry.id   AF-A0A227KQJ5-F1
#
_cell.length_a   1.000
_cell.length_b   1.000
_cell.length_c   1.000
_cell.angle_alpha   90.00
_cell.angle_beta   90.00
_cell.angle_gamma   90.00
#
_symmetry.space_group_name_H-M   'P 1'
#
loop_
_entity.id
_entity.type
_entity.pdbx_description
1 polymer ?
#
loop_
_entity_poly.entity_id
_entity_poly.type
_entity_poly.pdbx_seq_one_letter_code
_entity_poly.pdbx_strand_id
1 'polypeptide(L)'
;MDMNKQLCISSAAVLSLTTLLMCSLVQAKTAVVYFSKFENSVSPTVDSVTQASYHPSSKLGSSAYVANIIAKTNSSDVYPIRVKSPYPDSFEETIERNHSEQNRGTRPELISVPDLTPYDTIYLGFPVWNMRVPQAVVSFLATENLKGKRVIPFCTHDGYGCASAFGSLNRFLPQSQVEKDGFQLSSADLDSAPTRVSAWLKRFVPDAQASSLRKISCTVGGRKLTIELNNTPEAMEFYRQLPLKARMGEFGGREFYGPMPGKINAVSKGQYTFEDGTLTYCPTNDTVAIFYAQSTRPHLSMAVYPMGKVTSDLSVFNELKSYEVFEFTK
;
A
#
# COMPACT_ATOMS: atom_id res chain seq x y z
N MET A 1 37.60 55.76 -30.97
CA MET A 1 37.29 56.71 -29.89
C MET A 1 35.80 56.67 -29.69
N ASP A 2 35.19 56.19 -28.62
CA ASP A 2 35.55 55.54 -27.35
C ASP A 2 34.28 54.76 -26.97
N MET A 3 34.34 53.47 -26.62
CA MET A 3 34.65 52.93 -25.29
C MET A 3 33.73 53.44 -24.16
N ASN A 4 33.02 52.47 -23.55
CA ASN A 4 32.42 52.46 -22.21
C ASN A 4 31.30 53.46 -21.85
N LYS A 5 30.07 52.93 -21.78
CA LYS A 5 29.25 53.07 -20.56
C LYS A 5 28.65 51.72 -20.14
N GLN A 6 29.07 51.30 -18.95
CA GLN A 6 28.52 50.25 -18.07
C GLN A 6 26.98 50.29 -18.04
N LEU A 7 26.29 49.14 -18.13
CA LEU A 7 26.00 48.19 -17.06
C LEU A 7 25.00 48.73 -16.03
N CYS A 8 23.74 48.33 -16.17
CA CYS A 8 22.79 48.02 -15.09
C CYS A 8 21.44 47.62 -15.73
N ILE A 9 21.37 46.42 -16.31
CA ILE A 9 20.07 45.75 -16.48
C ILE A 9 20.03 44.66 -15.43
N SER A 10 19.18 44.91 -14.45
CA SER A 10 18.85 44.08 -13.30
C SER A 10 18.59 42.62 -13.68
N SER A 11 19.35 41.73 -13.05
CA SER A 11 19.09 40.31 -12.93
C SER A 11 17.75 40.07 -12.21
N ALA A 12 16.66 39.97 -12.97
CA ALA A 12 15.35 39.59 -12.42
C ALA A 12 14.46 38.93 -13.50
N ALA A 13 14.98 37.90 -14.19
CA ALA A 13 14.17 37.08 -15.09
C ALA A 13 14.73 35.66 -15.31
N VAL A 14 15.40 35.08 -14.30
CA VAL A 14 15.81 33.66 -14.31
C VAL A 14 15.49 33.05 -12.95
N LEU A 15 14.21 33.08 -12.55
CA LEU A 15 13.75 32.39 -11.35
C LEU A 15 12.23 32.24 -11.35
N SER A 16 11.67 31.59 -12.38
CA SER A 16 10.27 31.13 -12.33
C SER A 16 9.98 30.08 -13.41
N LEU A 17 10.66 28.94 -13.39
CA LEU A 17 10.15 27.71 -14.01
C LEU A 17 10.84 26.42 -13.53
N THR A 18 11.25 26.34 -12.26
CA THR A 18 11.84 25.11 -11.68
C THR A 18 11.20 24.75 -10.34
N THR A 19 9.88 24.87 -10.26
CA THR A 19 9.09 24.25 -9.18
C THR A 19 7.86 23.57 -9.75
N LEU A 20 8.00 22.94 -10.93
CA LEU A 20 7.01 21.98 -11.40
C LEU A 20 7.29 20.64 -10.71
N LEU A 21 6.70 20.52 -9.52
CA LEU A 21 6.22 19.27 -8.95
C LEU A 21 7.14 18.04 -9.18
N MET A 22 8.27 17.99 -8.47
CA MET A 22 8.76 16.71 -7.95
C MET A 22 7.73 16.21 -6.92
N CYS A 23 6.55 15.81 -7.40
CA CYS A 23 5.67 14.93 -6.64
C CYS A 23 6.38 13.58 -6.65
N SER A 24 7.38 13.44 -5.79
CA SER A 24 7.84 12.15 -5.34
C SER A 24 6.60 11.34 -5.03
N LEU A 25 6.42 10.23 -5.73
CA LEU A 25 5.55 9.12 -5.31
C LEU A 25 6.13 8.58 -4.00
N VAL A 26 6.03 9.38 -2.93
CA VAL A 26 6.08 8.89 -1.57
C VAL A 26 4.90 7.94 -1.52
N GLN A 27 5.18 6.65 -1.41
CA GLN A 27 4.14 5.69 -1.10
C GLN A 27 3.52 6.18 0.20
N ALA A 28 2.26 6.64 0.12
CA ALA A 28 1.56 7.24 1.24
C ALA A 28 1.73 6.31 2.44
N LYS A 29 2.46 6.77 3.47
CA LYS A 29 2.77 5.92 4.60
C LYS A 29 1.45 5.64 5.30
N THR A 30 1.11 4.35 5.46
CA THR A 30 -0.16 3.95 6.05
C THR A 30 0.04 3.38 7.44
N ALA A 31 -0.85 3.72 8.36
CA ALA A 31 -0.90 3.14 9.70
C ALA A 31 -2.22 2.42 9.90
N VAL A 32 -2.19 1.30 10.62
CA VAL A 32 -3.37 0.62 11.14
C VAL A 32 -3.43 0.85 12.63
N VAL A 33 -4.39 1.67 13.06
CA VAL A 33 -4.65 1.94 14.47
C VAL A 33 -5.92 1.18 14.86
N TYR A 34 -5.91 0.40 15.94
CA TYR A 34 -7.09 -0.39 16.30
C TYR A 34 -7.30 -0.53 17.81
N PHE A 35 -8.56 -0.60 18.23
CA PHE A 35 -8.95 -1.09 19.55
C PHE A 35 -9.53 -2.49 19.44
N SER A 36 -9.21 -3.36 20.40
CA SER A 36 -9.74 -4.71 20.48
C SER A 36 -9.89 -5.12 21.95
N LYS A 37 -11.02 -5.77 22.30
CA LYS A 37 -11.35 -6.13 23.68
C LYS A 37 -10.33 -7.11 24.26
N PHE A 38 -10.03 -8.18 23.53
CA PHE A 38 -9.17 -9.28 23.99
C PHE A 38 -7.81 -8.77 24.47
N GLU A 39 -7.21 -7.87 23.70
CA GLU A 39 -5.95 -7.19 24.01
C GLU A 39 -6.06 -6.18 25.18
N ASN A 40 -7.26 -5.75 25.54
CA ASN A 40 -7.50 -4.80 26.61
C ASN A 40 -8.16 -5.45 27.84
N SER A 41 -8.13 -6.78 27.96
CA SER A 41 -8.71 -7.55 29.07
C SER A 41 -7.67 -7.93 30.14
N VAL A 42 -8.11 -8.15 31.38
CA VAL A 42 -7.24 -8.39 32.56
C VAL A 42 -6.47 -9.70 32.42
N SER A 43 -7.16 -10.77 32.06
CA SER A 43 -6.57 -12.10 31.92
C SER A 43 -7.32 -12.87 30.84
N PRO A 44 -7.13 -12.51 29.56
CA PRO A 44 -7.94 -13.06 28.48
C PRO A 44 -7.70 -14.56 28.34
N THR A 45 -8.59 -15.37 28.89
CA THR A 45 -8.67 -16.82 28.65
C THR A 45 -9.70 -17.07 27.57
N VAL A 46 -9.51 -18.11 26.74
CA VAL A 46 -10.49 -18.46 25.69
C VAL A 46 -11.90 -18.67 26.28
N ASP A 47 -11.98 -19.12 27.53
CA ASP A 47 -13.24 -19.39 28.24
C ASP A 47 -13.94 -18.12 28.76
N SER A 48 -13.23 -16.99 28.87
CA SER A 48 -13.78 -15.72 29.36
C SER A 48 -14.11 -14.71 28.26
N VAL A 49 -13.67 -14.97 27.02
CA VAL A 49 -13.99 -14.14 25.86
C VAL A 49 -14.97 -14.84 24.92
N THR A 50 -16.10 -14.19 24.68
CA THR A 50 -17.04 -14.57 23.63
C THR A 50 -16.34 -14.61 22.27
N GLN A 51 -16.75 -15.53 21.37
CA GLN A 51 -16.28 -15.58 19.98
C GLN A 51 -16.37 -14.23 19.24
N ALA A 52 -17.30 -13.36 19.66
CA ALA A 52 -17.42 -11.99 19.15
C ALA A 52 -16.13 -11.16 19.26
N SER A 53 -15.27 -11.46 20.24
CA SER A 53 -14.08 -10.68 20.56
C SER A 53 -12.75 -11.40 20.29
N TYR A 54 -12.76 -12.65 19.81
CA TYR A 54 -11.56 -13.48 19.71
C TYR A 54 -11.59 -14.41 18.49
N HIS A 55 -10.45 -14.51 17.79
CA HIS A 55 -10.24 -15.45 16.70
C HIS A 55 -9.30 -16.60 17.14
N PRO A 56 -9.83 -17.83 17.35
CA PRO A 56 -9.09 -18.94 17.98
C PRO A 56 -7.78 -19.32 17.30
N SER A 57 -7.79 -19.45 15.97
CA SER A 57 -6.63 -19.93 15.21
C SER A 57 -5.46 -18.93 15.27
N SER A 58 -5.75 -17.63 15.30
CA SER A 58 -4.71 -16.59 15.36
C SER A 58 -4.30 -16.20 16.78
N LYS A 59 -5.10 -16.55 17.78
CA LYS A 59 -4.94 -16.09 19.18
C LYS A 59 -4.95 -14.56 19.34
N LEU A 60 -5.72 -13.88 18.49
CA LEU A 60 -5.89 -12.42 18.51
C LEU A 60 -7.35 -12.06 18.70
N GLY A 61 -7.61 -10.86 19.22
CA GLY A 61 -8.94 -10.30 19.21
C GLY A 61 -9.44 -10.05 17.79
N SER A 62 -10.75 -10.08 17.57
CA SER A 62 -11.34 -10.02 16.22
C SER A 62 -10.89 -8.79 15.42
N SER A 63 -10.89 -7.62 16.05
CA SER A 63 -10.40 -6.38 15.42
C SER A 63 -8.88 -6.38 15.22
N ALA A 64 -8.12 -6.97 16.15
CA ALA A 64 -6.67 -7.12 16.02
C ALA A 64 -6.30 -8.07 14.87
N TYR A 65 -7.06 -9.13 14.67
CA TYR A 65 -6.87 -10.08 13.57
C TYR A 65 -7.06 -9.39 12.21
N VAL A 66 -8.16 -8.65 12.03
CA VAL A 66 -8.41 -7.87 10.81
C VAL A 66 -7.34 -6.80 10.61
N ALA A 67 -6.94 -6.10 11.68
CA ALA A 67 -5.88 -5.08 11.64
C ALA A 67 -4.57 -5.64 11.07
N ASN A 68 -4.15 -6.82 11.54
CA ASN A 68 -2.91 -7.46 11.09
C ASN A 68 -3.00 -7.88 9.61
N ILE A 69 -4.16 -8.31 9.13
CA ILE A 69 -4.35 -8.64 7.71
C ILE A 69 -4.23 -7.38 6.86
N ILE A 70 -4.87 -6.27 7.26
CA ILE A 70 -4.77 -4.99 6.55
C ILE A 70 -3.30 -4.55 6.49
N ALA A 71 -2.61 -4.57 7.63
CA ALA A 71 -1.23 -4.14 7.73
C ALA A 71 -0.30 -4.98 6.87
N LYS A 72 -0.45 -6.31 6.91
CA LYS A 72 0.33 -7.22 6.08
C LYS A 72 0.08 -7.00 4.59
N THR A 73 -1.16 -6.71 4.20
CA THR A 73 -1.54 -6.47 2.80
C THR A 73 -0.99 -5.16 2.25
N ASN A 74 -0.97 -4.11 3.08
CA ASN A 74 -0.58 -2.75 2.66
C ASN A 74 0.85 -2.35 3.09
N SER A 75 1.59 -3.24 3.76
CA SER A 75 2.85 -2.92 4.42
C SER A 75 2.74 -1.72 5.37
N SER A 76 1.65 -1.67 6.14
CA SER A 76 1.37 -0.60 7.10
C SER A 76 2.02 -0.86 8.46
N ASP A 77 2.37 0.22 9.16
CA ASP A 77 2.72 0.13 10.58
C ASP A 77 1.45 -0.11 11.42
N VAL A 78 1.58 -0.81 12.56
CA VAL A 78 0.44 -1.24 13.39
C VAL A 78 0.53 -0.67 14.79
N TYR A 79 -0.55 -0.02 15.25
CA TYR A 79 -0.63 0.60 16.57
C TYR A 79 -1.90 0.18 17.32
N PRO A 80 -1.79 -0.65 18.36
CA PRO A 80 -2.94 -0.97 19.20
C PRO A 80 -3.27 0.20 20.15
N ILE A 81 -4.55 0.54 20.26
CA ILE A 81 -5.10 1.41 21.30
C ILE A 81 -5.21 0.56 22.57
N ARG A 82 -4.46 0.96 23.61
CA ARG A 82 -4.44 0.28 24.91
C ARG A 82 -4.90 1.22 26.02
N VAL A 83 -5.86 0.78 26.83
CA VAL A 83 -6.34 1.52 28.01
C VAL A 83 -5.47 1.22 29.24
N LYS A 84 -5.30 2.19 30.12
CA LYS A 84 -4.59 1.98 31.41
C LYS A 84 -5.35 1.08 32.36
N SER A 85 -6.68 1.17 32.37
CA SER A 85 -7.57 0.32 33.16
C SER A 85 -8.19 -0.74 32.25
N PRO A 86 -7.69 -1.99 32.24
CA PRO A 86 -8.20 -3.06 31.39
C PRO A 86 -9.70 -3.28 31.57
N TYR A 87 -10.38 -3.68 30.50
CA TYR A 87 -11.77 -4.12 30.54
C TYR A 87 -11.91 -5.44 31.31
N PRO A 88 -13.04 -5.65 31.99
CA PRO A 88 -13.33 -6.93 32.62
C PRO A 88 -13.29 -8.09 31.61
N ASP A 89 -12.97 -9.27 32.11
CA ASP A 89 -13.04 -10.49 31.29
C ASP A 89 -14.50 -10.87 31.04
N SER A 90 -15.36 -10.77 32.06
CA SER A 90 -16.81 -11.01 31.97
C SER A 90 -17.48 -10.18 30.86
N PHE A 91 -18.29 -10.85 30.04
CA PHE A 91 -19.07 -10.22 28.99
C PHE A 91 -20.11 -9.24 29.55
N GLU A 92 -20.80 -9.64 30.60
CA GLU A 92 -21.84 -8.84 31.25
C GLU A 92 -21.25 -7.57 31.88
N GLU A 93 -20.15 -7.70 32.62
CA GLU A 93 -19.44 -6.55 33.21
C GLU A 93 -18.86 -5.62 32.13
N THR A 94 -18.44 -6.19 30.98
CA THR A 94 -18.01 -5.39 29.83
C THR A 94 -19.17 -4.57 29.25
N ILE A 95 -20.36 -5.15 29.14
CA ILE A 95 -21.57 -4.45 28.69
C ILE A 95 -21.90 -3.31 29.66
N GLU A 96 -21.92 -3.59 30.96
CA GLU A 96 -22.22 -2.60 32.00
C GLU A 96 -21.23 -1.43 31.97
N ARG A 97 -19.93 -1.74 31.90
CA ARG A 97 -18.89 -0.73 31.75
C ARG A 97 -19.08 0.09 30.49
N ASN A 98 -19.30 -0.55 29.34
CA ASN A 98 -19.51 0.16 28.07
C ASN A 98 -20.75 1.08 28.14
N HIS A 99 -21.87 0.63 28.71
CA HIS A 99 -23.06 1.47 28.87
C HIS A 99 -22.78 2.67 29.78
N SER A 100 -22.10 2.46 30.92
CA SER A 100 -21.71 3.54 31.82
C SER A 100 -20.78 4.54 31.14
N GLU A 101 -19.76 4.07 30.41
CA GLU A 101 -18.83 4.90 29.66
C GLU A 101 -19.54 5.72 28.58
N GLN A 102 -20.43 5.10 27.78
CA GLN A 102 -21.17 5.79 26.73
C GLN A 102 -22.18 6.81 27.27
N ASN A 103 -22.90 6.48 28.35
CA ASN A 103 -23.92 7.36 28.93
C ASN A 103 -23.30 8.59 29.60
N ARG A 104 -22.13 8.42 30.22
CA ARG A 104 -21.41 9.50 30.91
C ARG A 104 -20.44 10.26 30.01
N GLY A 105 -20.21 9.79 28.78
CA GLY A 105 -19.16 10.33 27.91
C GLY A 105 -17.76 10.15 28.50
N THR A 106 -17.55 9.11 29.32
CA THR A 106 -16.26 8.81 29.94
C THR A 106 -15.23 8.54 28.84
N ARG A 107 -14.04 9.12 28.97
CA ARG A 107 -12.89 8.88 28.08
C ARG A 107 -11.84 8.07 28.83
N PRO A 108 -11.79 6.73 28.67
CA PRO A 108 -10.78 5.90 29.30
C PRO A 108 -9.36 6.39 29.00
N GLU A 109 -8.52 6.45 30.04
CA GLU A 109 -7.13 6.85 29.88
C GLU A 109 -6.35 5.80 29.07
N LEU A 110 -5.52 6.27 28.13
CA LEU A 110 -4.69 5.42 27.28
C LEU A 110 -3.29 5.24 27.87
N ILE A 111 -2.66 4.08 27.63
CA ILE A 111 -1.28 3.81 28.07
C ILE A 111 -0.32 4.76 27.34
N SER A 112 -0.47 4.86 26.03
CA SER A 112 0.31 5.72 25.15
C SER A 112 -0.44 5.94 23.85
N VAL A 113 0.03 6.92 23.08
CA VAL A 113 -0.53 7.25 21.77
C VAL A 113 0.63 7.37 20.77
N PRO A 114 0.55 6.74 19.58
CA PRO A 114 1.65 6.76 18.60
C PRO A 114 1.77 8.12 17.90
N ASP A 115 2.98 8.49 17.47
CA ASP A 115 3.17 9.62 16.56
C ASP A 115 2.66 9.26 15.16
N LEU A 116 1.54 9.86 14.77
CA LEU A 116 0.92 9.65 13.46
C LEU A 116 1.26 10.73 12.43
N THR A 117 2.15 11.68 12.78
CA THR A 117 2.60 12.74 11.86
C THR A 117 3.08 12.19 10.51
N PRO A 118 3.87 11.10 10.43
CA PRO A 118 4.42 10.61 9.17
C PRO A 118 3.41 9.95 8.21
N TYR A 119 2.16 9.72 8.63
CA TYR A 119 1.19 8.92 7.90
C TYR A 119 0.10 9.77 7.24
N ASP A 120 -0.18 9.54 5.97
CA ASP A 120 -1.24 10.24 5.24
C ASP A 120 -2.59 9.54 5.39
N THR A 121 -2.56 8.21 5.55
CA THR A 121 -3.74 7.36 5.65
C THR A 121 -3.70 6.52 6.92
N ILE A 122 -4.79 6.58 7.68
CA ILE A 122 -5.00 5.84 8.92
C ILE A 122 -6.16 4.87 8.73
N TYR A 123 -5.90 3.57 8.81
CA TYR A 123 -6.94 2.56 8.97
C TYR A 123 -7.33 2.50 10.45
N LEU A 124 -8.59 2.78 10.77
CA LEU A 124 -9.06 2.85 12.16
C LEU A 124 -10.00 1.68 12.48
N GLY A 125 -9.54 0.76 13.33
CA GLY A 125 -10.22 -0.49 13.66
C GLY A 125 -10.89 -0.51 15.02
N PHE A 126 -12.10 -1.06 15.11
CA PHE A 126 -12.75 -1.28 16.40
C PHE A 126 -13.92 -2.28 16.33
N PRO A 127 -14.25 -2.99 17.43
CA PRO A 127 -15.53 -3.66 17.53
C PRO A 127 -16.66 -2.63 17.63
N VAL A 128 -17.85 -2.97 17.13
CA VAL A 128 -19.06 -2.16 17.38
C VAL A 128 -19.64 -2.53 18.73
N TRP A 129 -19.74 -1.55 19.63
CA TRP A 129 -20.32 -1.71 20.96
C TRP A 129 -21.56 -0.83 21.10
N ASN A 130 -22.73 -1.46 21.29
CA ASN A 130 -24.02 -0.77 21.35
C ASN A 130 -24.22 0.23 20.19
N MET A 131 -23.97 -0.25 18.95
CA MET A 131 -24.06 0.52 17.69
C MET A 131 -23.14 1.76 17.59
N ARG A 132 -22.15 1.87 18.48
CA ARG A 132 -21.23 3.01 18.56
C ARG A 132 -19.77 2.56 18.57
N VAL A 133 -18.90 3.53 18.34
CA VAL A 133 -17.45 3.40 18.52
C VAL A 133 -17.14 3.28 20.03
N PRO A 134 -16.26 2.37 20.48
CA PRO A 134 -15.85 2.26 21.88
C PRO A 134 -15.23 3.55 22.41
N GLN A 135 -15.45 3.88 23.69
CA GLN A 135 -14.94 5.12 24.28
C GLN A 135 -13.40 5.20 24.35
N ALA A 136 -12.70 4.06 24.37
CA ALA A 136 -11.25 4.01 24.22
C ALA A 136 -10.78 4.60 22.87
N VAL A 137 -11.52 4.32 21.79
CA VAL A 137 -11.23 4.91 20.47
C VAL A 137 -11.58 6.40 20.47
N VAL A 138 -12.68 6.81 21.13
CA VAL A 138 -13.01 8.23 21.28
C VAL A 138 -11.89 8.98 22.04
N SER A 139 -11.28 8.34 23.02
CA SER A 139 -10.13 8.88 23.77
C SER A 139 -8.90 9.04 22.87
N PHE A 140 -8.64 8.06 22.01
CA PHE A 140 -7.60 8.15 20.97
C PHE A 140 -7.86 9.31 20.01
N LEU A 141 -9.08 9.43 19.47
CA LEU A 141 -9.45 10.50 18.54
C LEU A 141 -9.43 11.90 19.18
N ALA A 142 -9.59 11.98 20.50
CA ALA A 142 -9.50 13.24 21.24
C ALA A 142 -8.06 13.66 21.54
N THR A 143 -7.09 12.74 21.45
CA THR A 143 -5.67 13.00 21.74
C THR A 143 -4.86 13.23 20.45
N GLU A 144 -5.21 12.54 19.36
CA GLU A 144 -4.48 12.65 18.09
C GLU A 144 -5.00 13.75 17.16
N ASN A 145 -4.06 14.44 16.51
CA ASN A 145 -4.39 15.38 15.44
C ASN A 145 -4.37 14.68 14.08
N LEU A 146 -5.53 14.24 13.62
CA LEU A 146 -5.70 13.62 12.30
C LEU A 146 -6.13 14.63 11.22
N LYS A 147 -5.99 15.94 11.45
CA LYS A 147 -6.35 16.98 10.48
C LYS A 147 -5.67 16.76 9.13
N GLY A 148 -6.46 16.82 8.06
CA GLY A 148 -5.98 16.64 6.68
C GLY A 148 -5.64 15.20 6.29
N LYS A 149 -5.61 14.26 7.24
CA LYS A 149 -5.33 12.84 6.97
C LYS A 149 -6.59 12.13 6.47
N ARG A 150 -6.40 11.08 5.68
CA ARG A 150 -7.47 10.16 5.28
C ARG A 150 -7.66 9.10 6.37
N VAL A 151 -8.89 8.91 6.83
CA VAL A 151 -9.23 7.92 7.85
C VAL A 151 -10.20 6.91 7.26
N ILE A 152 -9.78 5.64 7.23
CA ILE A 152 -10.52 4.53 6.64
C ILE A 152 -10.97 3.61 7.77
N PRO A 153 -12.24 3.66 8.20
CA PRO A 153 -12.67 2.84 9.31
C PRO A 153 -12.83 1.38 8.89
N PHE A 154 -12.56 0.48 9.84
CA PHE A 154 -12.97 -0.90 9.76
C PHE A 154 -13.50 -1.37 11.11
N CYS A 155 -14.31 -2.42 11.09
CA CYS A 155 -14.92 -2.93 12.30
C CYS A 155 -15.21 -4.42 12.24
N THR A 156 -15.36 -4.99 13.43
CA THR A 156 -16.00 -6.29 13.63
C THR A 156 -17.32 -6.12 14.37
N HIS A 157 -18.34 -6.92 14.04
CA HIS A 157 -19.67 -6.82 14.65
C HIS A 157 -20.32 -8.19 14.80
N ASP A 158 -21.39 -8.28 15.59
CA ASP A 158 -22.13 -9.53 15.82
C ASP A 158 -23.59 -9.48 15.32
N GLY A 159 -23.82 -8.80 14.19
CA GLY A 159 -25.10 -8.85 13.44
C GLY A 159 -25.67 -7.48 13.07
N TYR A 160 -25.30 -6.43 13.80
CA TYR A 160 -25.88 -5.08 13.63
C TYR A 160 -25.17 -4.20 12.60
N GLY A 161 -24.07 -4.67 12.00
CA GLY A 161 -23.26 -3.87 11.08
C GLY A 161 -22.57 -2.69 11.77
N CYS A 162 -21.97 -1.80 10.96
CA CYS A 162 -21.16 -0.69 11.46
C CYS A 162 -21.57 0.70 10.96
N ALA A 163 -22.66 0.80 10.20
CA ALA A 163 -23.08 2.05 9.56
C ALA A 163 -23.23 3.21 10.57
N SER A 164 -23.90 2.97 11.70
CA SER A 164 -24.06 3.98 12.77
C SER A 164 -22.71 4.41 13.37
N ALA A 165 -21.82 3.43 13.64
CA ALA A 165 -20.51 3.71 14.21
C ALA A 165 -19.64 4.51 13.23
N PHE A 166 -19.59 4.13 11.95
CA PHE A 166 -18.87 4.86 10.91
C PHE A 166 -19.42 6.27 10.72
N GLY A 167 -20.75 6.43 10.64
CA GLY A 167 -21.39 7.74 10.53
C GLY A 167 -21.06 8.69 11.68
N SER A 168 -20.78 8.15 12.87
CA SER A 168 -20.40 8.96 14.04
C SER A 168 -18.99 9.55 13.98
N LEU A 169 -18.06 8.97 13.19
CA LEU A 169 -16.65 9.37 13.17
C LEU A 169 -16.44 10.81 12.71
N ASN A 170 -17.29 11.31 11.79
CA ASN A 170 -17.22 12.69 11.32
C ASN A 170 -17.39 13.73 12.45
N ARG A 171 -18.06 13.38 13.55
CA ARG A 171 -18.18 14.26 14.72
C ARG A 171 -16.87 14.41 15.49
N PHE A 172 -16.05 13.36 15.48
CA PHE A 172 -14.74 13.34 16.15
C PHE A 172 -13.63 13.84 15.23
N LEU A 173 -13.82 13.74 13.92
CA LEU A 173 -12.82 14.03 12.89
C LEU A 173 -13.32 15.06 11.85
N PRO A 174 -13.78 16.25 12.27
CA PRO A 174 -14.39 17.22 11.35
C PRO A 174 -13.42 17.80 10.32
N GLN A 175 -12.11 17.64 10.53
CA GLN A 175 -11.07 18.15 9.64
C GLN A 175 -10.27 17.04 8.94
N SER A 176 -10.72 15.80 9.02
CA SER A 176 -10.11 14.65 8.33
C SER A 176 -11.00 14.20 7.16
N GLN A 177 -10.40 13.49 6.20
CA GLN A 177 -11.15 12.85 5.12
C GLN A 177 -11.57 11.45 5.58
N VAL A 178 -12.78 11.32 6.13
CA VAL A 178 -13.28 10.03 6.64
C VAL A 178 -13.99 9.27 5.52
N GLU A 179 -13.52 8.06 5.22
CA GLU A 179 -14.19 7.17 4.27
C GLU A 179 -15.54 6.71 4.82
N LYS A 180 -16.59 6.89 4.04
CA LYS A 180 -17.96 6.50 4.43
C LYS A 180 -18.16 4.99 4.37
N ASP A 181 -17.50 4.33 3.41
CA ASP A 181 -17.66 2.91 3.11
C ASP A 181 -16.48 2.07 3.65
N GLY A 182 -16.35 2.09 4.97
CA GLY A 182 -15.38 1.28 5.71
C GLY A 182 -15.56 -0.23 5.56
N PHE A 183 -14.57 -1.01 6.04
CA PHE A 183 -14.68 -2.46 6.05
C PHE A 183 -15.47 -2.96 7.25
N GLN A 184 -16.45 -3.82 7.04
CA GLN A 184 -17.15 -4.48 8.14
C GLN A 184 -17.11 -5.99 7.98
N LEU A 185 -16.93 -6.68 9.10
CA LEU A 185 -16.88 -8.14 9.15
C LEU A 185 -17.66 -8.67 10.35
N SER A 186 -18.52 -9.66 10.12
CA SER A 186 -19.18 -10.38 11.21
C SER A 186 -18.15 -11.21 11.99
N SER A 187 -18.31 -11.34 13.31
CA SER A 187 -17.51 -12.29 14.11
C SER A 187 -17.62 -13.72 13.59
N ALA A 188 -18.78 -14.10 13.05
CA ALA A 188 -18.99 -15.41 12.43
C ALA A 188 -18.18 -15.62 11.13
N ASP A 189 -17.69 -14.54 10.51
CA ASP A 189 -17.02 -14.58 9.21
C ASP A 189 -15.50 -14.36 9.31
N LEU A 190 -14.91 -14.42 10.52
CA LEU A 190 -13.50 -14.06 10.73
C LEU A 190 -12.54 -14.88 9.85
N ASP A 191 -12.80 -16.16 9.63
CA ASP A 191 -11.95 -17.01 8.76
C ASP A 191 -11.90 -16.50 7.30
N SER A 192 -12.92 -15.75 6.86
CA SER A 192 -12.95 -15.14 5.52
C SER A 192 -12.20 -13.81 5.42
N ALA A 193 -11.67 -13.29 6.55
CA ALA A 193 -11.02 -11.98 6.61
C ALA A 193 -9.89 -11.82 5.59
N PRO A 194 -8.95 -12.77 5.39
CA PRO A 194 -7.86 -12.60 4.42
C PRO A 194 -8.36 -12.27 3.01
N THR A 195 -9.35 -13.04 2.52
CA THR A 195 -9.93 -12.86 1.19
C THR A 195 -10.73 -11.55 1.10
N ARG A 196 -11.57 -11.27 2.10
CA ARG A 196 -12.47 -10.09 2.08
C ARG A 196 -11.69 -8.78 2.24
N VAL A 197 -10.68 -8.75 3.12
CA VAL A 197 -9.80 -7.59 3.28
C VAL A 197 -9.02 -7.33 2.00
N SER A 198 -8.45 -8.38 1.38
CA SER A 198 -7.73 -8.22 0.10
C SER A 198 -8.63 -7.65 -1.00
N ALA A 199 -9.85 -8.16 -1.14
CA ALA A 199 -10.82 -7.64 -2.11
C ALA A 199 -11.23 -6.19 -1.81
N TRP A 200 -11.45 -5.85 -0.54
CA TRP A 200 -11.81 -4.50 -0.10
C TRP A 200 -10.68 -3.50 -0.34
N LEU A 201 -9.44 -3.87 -0.04
CA LEU A 201 -8.28 -2.98 -0.20
C LEU A 201 -8.01 -2.59 -1.65
N LYS A 202 -8.37 -3.44 -2.62
CA LYS A 202 -8.30 -3.10 -4.05
C LYS A 202 -9.10 -1.85 -4.43
N ARG A 203 -10.12 -1.45 -3.64
CA ARG A 203 -10.89 -0.21 -3.86
C ARG A 203 -10.07 1.05 -3.59
N PHE A 204 -9.05 0.96 -2.74
CA PHE A 204 -8.22 2.10 -2.32
C PHE A 204 -6.87 2.14 -3.01
N VAL A 205 -6.48 1.05 -3.64
CA VAL A 205 -5.44 1.07 -4.67
C VAL A 205 -6.06 1.82 -5.85
N PRO A 206 -5.48 2.94 -6.30
CA PRO A 206 -5.90 3.58 -7.53
C PRO A 206 -5.96 2.51 -8.62
N ASP A 207 -7.11 2.40 -9.27
CA ASP A 207 -7.46 1.33 -10.19
C ASP A 207 -6.25 0.93 -11.03
N ALA A 208 -5.82 -0.32 -10.92
CA ALA A 208 -4.71 -0.83 -11.73
C ALA A 208 -5.03 -0.82 -13.23
N GLN A 209 -6.27 -0.49 -13.60
CA GLN A 209 -6.68 -0.19 -14.97
C GLN A 209 -6.79 1.31 -15.31
N ALA A 210 -6.79 2.23 -14.34
CA ALA A 210 -6.96 3.68 -14.58
C ALA A 210 -5.75 4.56 -14.19
N SER A 211 -4.68 3.99 -13.63
CA SER A 211 -3.40 4.67 -13.46
C SER A 211 -2.56 4.52 -14.73
N SER A 212 -2.28 5.63 -15.42
CA SER A 212 -1.40 5.71 -16.60
C SER A 212 -0.28 4.66 -16.58
N LEU A 213 -0.26 3.75 -17.57
CA LEU A 213 0.92 2.92 -17.83
C LEU A 213 2.13 3.85 -17.87
N ARG A 214 3.08 3.64 -16.95
CA ARG A 214 4.27 4.51 -16.88
C ARG A 214 5.10 4.21 -18.11
N LYS A 215 5.11 5.16 -19.05
CA LYS A 215 6.01 5.11 -20.19
C LYS A 215 7.41 5.42 -19.70
N ILE A 216 8.34 4.55 -20.04
CA ILE A 216 9.77 4.77 -19.88
C ILE A 216 10.41 4.68 -21.27
N SER A 217 11.63 5.19 -21.38
CA SER A 217 12.43 5.03 -22.58
C SER A 217 13.61 4.10 -22.34
N CYS A 218 13.89 3.24 -23.32
CA CYS A 218 15.13 2.49 -23.38
C CYS A 218 15.92 2.92 -24.62
N THR A 219 17.15 3.39 -24.44
CA THR A 219 18.05 3.68 -25.56
C THR A 219 19.06 2.54 -25.72
N VAL A 220 19.22 2.04 -26.96
CA VAL A 220 20.12 0.94 -27.29
C VAL A 220 20.60 1.07 -28.74
N GLY A 221 21.89 0.92 -29.02
CA GLY A 221 22.42 0.99 -30.39
C GLY A 221 22.07 2.29 -31.15
N GLY A 222 21.88 3.41 -30.45
CA GLY A 222 21.42 4.68 -31.04
C GLY A 222 19.92 4.73 -31.36
N ARG A 223 19.17 3.68 -31.04
CA ARG A 223 17.71 3.56 -31.22
C ARG A 223 17.01 3.84 -29.89
N LYS A 224 15.79 4.38 -29.96
CA LYS A 224 14.94 4.67 -28.80
C LYS A 224 13.72 3.77 -28.83
N LEU A 225 13.54 2.98 -27.76
CA LEU A 225 12.37 2.18 -27.50
C LEU A 225 11.46 2.88 -26.50
N THR A 226 10.15 2.69 -26.65
CA THR A 226 9.14 3.09 -25.67
C THR A 226 8.62 1.85 -24.98
N ILE A 227 8.61 1.85 -23.66
CA ILE A 227 8.14 0.72 -22.84
C ILE A 227 7.04 1.24 -21.93
N GLU A 228 5.90 0.55 -21.92
CA GLU A 228 4.82 0.77 -20.97
C GLU A 228 4.97 -0.23 -19.82
N LEU A 229 5.22 0.26 -18.61
CA LEU A 229 5.36 -0.57 -17.43
C LEU A 229 4.01 -1.03 -16.89
N ASN A 230 3.96 -2.30 -16.46
CA ASN A 230 2.82 -2.90 -15.78
C ASN A 230 2.60 -2.24 -14.42
N ASN A 231 1.38 -2.36 -13.88
CA ASN A 231 1.10 -1.95 -12.50
C ASN A 231 1.38 -3.11 -11.50
N THR A 232 2.62 -3.60 -11.47
CA THR A 232 3.07 -4.67 -10.55
C THR A 232 4.13 -4.15 -9.58
N PRO A 233 4.26 -4.72 -8.38
CA PRO A 233 5.33 -4.36 -7.44
C PRO A 233 6.74 -4.41 -8.07
N GLU A 234 6.99 -5.41 -8.92
CA GLU A 234 8.26 -5.59 -9.63
C GLU A 234 8.52 -4.46 -10.63
N ALA A 235 7.50 -4.07 -11.41
CA ALA A 235 7.60 -2.94 -12.33
C ALA A 235 7.81 -1.61 -11.61
N MET A 236 7.18 -1.43 -10.44
CA MET A 236 7.39 -0.25 -9.61
C MET A 236 8.81 -0.19 -9.06
N GLU A 237 9.36 -1.31 -8.61
CA GLU A 237 10.72 -1.38 -8.10
C GLU A 237 11.75 -1.15 -9.21
N PHE A 238 11.54 -1.76 -10.39
CA PHE A 238 12.33 -1.46 -11.58
C PHE A 238 12.31 0.04 -11.93
N TYR A 239 11.13 0.67 -11.93
CA TYR A 239 10.98 2.11 -12.21
C TYR A 239 11.73 2.99 -11.20
N ARG A 240 11.79 2.60 -9.92
CA ARG A 240 12.53 3.33 -8.88
C ARG A 240 14.04 3.29 -9.08
N GLN A 241 14.56 2.23 -9.71
CA GLN A 241 15.99 2.06 -9.97
C GLN A 241 16.45 2.81 -11.24
N LEU A 242 15.55 3.44 -12.00
CA LEU A 242 15.91 4.24 -13.16
C LEU A 242 16.55 5.60 -12.76
N PRO A 243 17.60 6.07 -13.47
CA PRO A 243 18.14 5.49 -14.69
C PRO A 243 19.01 4.26 -14.43
N LEU A 244 18.90 3.28 -15.33
CA LEU A 244 19.56 1.98 -15.19
C LEU A 244 20.24 1.60 -16.52
N LYS A 245 21.43 1.02 -16.44
CA LYS A 245 22.13 0.45 -17.60
C LYS A 245 22.30 -1.05 -17.41
N ALA A 246 21.78 -1.85 -18.33
CA ALA A 246 21.99 -3.28 -18.37
C ALA A 246 22.75 -3.65 -19.64
N ARG A 247 23.86 -4.38 -19.48
CA ARG A 247 24.57 -4.97 -20.62
C ARG A 247 23.90 -6.30 -20.93
N MET A 248 23.23 -6.40 -22.08
CA MET A 248 22.39 -7.54 -22.43
C MET A 248 22.90 -8.19 -23.72
N GLY A 249 22.85 -9.52 -23.76
CA GLY A 249 23.21 -10.34 -24.92
C GLY A 249 21.97 -10.89 -25.60
N GLU A 250 22.04 -10.99 -26.92
CA GLU A 250 21.05 -11.69 -27.74
C GLU A 250 21.11 -13.20 -27.44
N PHE A 251 19.94 -13.82 -27.33
CA PHE A 251 19.83 -15.26 -27.12
C PHE A 251 18.66 -15.86 -27.89
N GLY A 252 19.00 -16.85 -28.72
CA GLY A 252 18.04 -17.77 -29.33
C GLY A 252 17.12 -17.15 -30.38
N GLY A 253 17.44 -15.96 -30.90
CA GLY A 253 16.60 -15.20 -31.83
C GLY A 253 15.29 -14.76 -31.19
N ARG A 254 15.24 -14.56 -29.87
CA ARG A 254 13.99 -14.31 -29.14
C ARG A 254 14.08 -13.30 -28.02
N GLU A 255 15.24 -13.16 -27.39
CA GLU A 255 15.41 -12.26 -26.25
C GLU A 255 16.76 -11.56 -26.25
N PHE A 256 16.77 -10.37 -25.66
CA PHE A 256 17.98 -9.80 -25.08
C PHE A 256 17.87 -9.91 -23.58
N TYR A 257 18.89 -10.44 -22.91
CA TYR A 257 18.90 -10.53 -21.45
C TYR A 257 20.28 -10.27 -20.86
N GLY A 258 20.33 -9.84 -19.61
CA GLY A 258 21.59 -9.57 -18.92
C GLY A 258 21.41 -9.24 -17.44
N PRO A 259 22.51 -9.19 -16.68
CA PRO A 259 22.45 -8.84 -15.27
C PRO A 259 21.88 -7.44 -15.10
N MET A 260 20.96 -7.31 -14.15
CA MET A 260 20.37 -6.04 -13.77
C MET A 260 21.15 -5.45 -12.59
N PRO A 261 21.59 -4.19 -12.64
CA PRO A 261 22.09 -3.53 -11.44
C PRO A 261 20.97 -3.43 -10.40
N GLY A 262 21.21 -3.95 -9.18
CA GLY A 262 20.19 -3.99 -8.13
C GLY A 262 19.39 -5.29 -8.12
N LYS A 263 18.53 -5.43 -7.11
CA LYS A 263 17.63 -6.58 -6.96
C LYS A 263 16.20 -6.10 -6.85
N ILE A 264 15.26 -6.90 -7.35
CA ILE A 264 13.83 -6.66 -7.16
C ILE A 264 13.29 -7.78 -6.27
N ASN A 265 12.60 -7.41 -5.20
CA ASN A 265 11.90 -8.38 -4.37
C ASN A 265 10.63 -8.83 -5.09
N ALA A 266 10.70 -9.99 -5.74
CA ALA A 266 9.60 -10.57 -6.49
C ALA A 266 8.56 -11.17 -5.52
N VAL A 267 7.38 -10.57 -5.47
CA VAL A 267 6.28 -10.94 -4.55
C VAL A 267 5.03 -11.43 -5.29
N SER A 268 4.93 -11.11 -6.58
CA SER A 268 3.86 -11.59 -7.46
C SER A 268 4.03 -13.09 -7.75
N LYS A 269 3.04 -13.70 -8.42
CA LYS A 269 3.21 -15.06 -8.95
C LYS A 269 3.99 -14.98 -10.26
N GLY A 270 5.18 -15.58 -10.31
CA GLY A 270 5.96 -15.70 -11.55
C GLY A 270 5.26 -16.55 -12.61
N GLN A 271 5.65 -16.36 -13.87
CA GLN A 271 5.13 -17.11 -15.02
C GLN A 271 6.28 -17.71 -15.86
N TYR A 272 5.94 -18.70 -16.68
CA TYR A 272 6.91 -19.44 -17.51
C TYR A 272 6.66 -19.22 -19.01
N THR A 273 5.96 -18.14 -19.35
CA THR A 273 5.60 -17.76 -20.71
C THR A 273 5.77 -16.26 -20.91
N PHE A 274 5.80 -15.79 -22.16
CA PHE A 274 5.87 -14.37 -22.50
C PHE A 274 5.12 -14.05 -23.79
N GLU A 275 4.89 -12.75 -24.04
CA GLU A 275 4.50 -12.21 -25.34
C GLU A 275 5.65 -11.38 -25.96
N ASP A 276 5.63 -11.19 -27.28
CA ASP A 276 6.62 -10.34 -27.94
C ASP A 276 6.52 -8.89 -27.41
N GLY A 277 7.67 -8.29 -27.15
CA GLY A 277 7.85 -7.01 -26.48
C GLY A 277 7.90 -7.07 -24.95
N THR A 278 7.68 -8.22 -24.30
CA THR A 278 7.62 -8.27 -22.83
C THR A 278 8.98 -7.97 -22.19
N LEU A 279 9.02 -6.96 -21.32
CA LEU A 279 10.10 -6.70 -20.37
C LEU A 279 9.87 -7.51 -19.11
N THR A 280 10.88 -8.27 -18.66
CA THR A 280 10.77 -9.15 -17.50
C THR A 280 11.98 -9.07 -16.57
N TYR A 281 11.78 -9.45 -15.32
CA TYR A 281 12.85 -9.72 -14.36
C TYR A 281 12.83 -11.21 -13.94
N CYS A 282 14.00 -11.81 -13.81
CA CYS A 282 14.20 -13.17 -13.33
C CYS A 282 15.00 -13.12 -12.01
N PRO A 283 14.35 -13.41 -10.85
CA PRO A 283 15.03 -13.36 -9.55
C PRO A 283 16.04 -14.49 -9.34
N THR A 284 15.96 -15.58 -10.12
CA THR A 284 16.88 -16.73 -10.00
C THR A 284 18.34 -16.34 -10.23
N ASN A 285 18.57 -15.37 -11.11
CA ASN A 285 19.90 -14.95 -11.56
C ASN A 285 20.04 -13.42 -11.66
N ASP A 286 19.09 -12.66 -11.09
CA ASP A 286 19.07 -11.20 -11.09
C ASP A 286 19.18 -10.58 -12.50
N THR A 287 18.50 -11.18 -13.49
CA THR A 287 18.55 -10.68 -14.87
C THR A 287 17.29 -9.93 -15.28
N VAL A 288 17.48 -8.91 -16.13
CA VAL A 288 16.42 -8.28 -16.92
C VAL A 288 16.45 -8.84 -18.33
N ALA A 289 15.28 -9.06 -18.92
CA ALA A 289 15.15 -9.54 -20.30
C ALA A 289 14.04 -8.79 -21.05
N ILE A 290 14.26 -8.57 -22.35
CA ILE A 290 13.20 -8.18 -23.29
C ILE A 290 13.05 -9.30 -24.31
N PHE A 291 11.88 -9.94 -24.32
CA PHE A 291 11.52 -10.92 -25.33
C PHE A 291 10.94 -10.18 -26.53
N TYR A 292 11.53 -10.30 -27.71
CA TYR A 292 11.12 -9.55 -28.91
C TYR A 292 10.55 -10.43 -30.02
N ALA A 293 10.66 -11.76 -29.91
CA ALA A 293 10.15 -12.70 -30.90
C ALA A 293 9.80 -14.08 -30.29
N GLN A 294 9.14 -14.91 -31.10
CA GLN A 294 8.79 -16.31 -30.81
C GLN A 294 7.75 -16.49 -29.68
N SER A 295 6.82 -15.54 -29.52
CA SER A 295 5.63 -15.70 -28.67
C SER A 295 4.75 -16.90 -29.01
N THR A 296 4.87 -17.47 -30.22
CA THR A 296 4.23 -18.75 -30.61
C THR A 296 4.84 -19.98 -29.93
N ARG A 297 6.02 -19.86 -29.31
CA ARG A 297 6.70 -20.92 -28.54
C ARG A 297 7.16 -20.38 -27.17
N PRO A 298 6.25 -19.87 -26.32
CA PRO A 298 6.59 -18.92 -25.26
C PRO A 298 7.25 -19.55 -24.03
N HIS A 299 7.42 -20.88 -23.97
CA HIS A 299 7.83 -21.58 -22.76
C HIS A 299 9.27 -21.25 -22.33
N LEU A 300 9.43 -21.05 -21.01
CA LEU A 300 10.67 -20.74 -20.32
C LEU A 300 10.98 -21.81 -19.25
N SER A 301 12.26 -22.03 -18.96
CA SER A 301 12.71 -22.92 -17.88
C SER A 301 12.76 -22.23 -16.51
N MET A 302 12.76 -20.90 -16.48
CA MET A 302 12.79 -20.10 -15.26
C MET A 302 11.54 -19.23 -15.16
N ALA A 303 11.07 -19.03 -13.94
CA ALA A 303 9.98 -18.11 -13.68
C ALA A 303 10.44 -16.67 -13.92
N VAL A 304 9.69 -15.94 -14.74
CA VAL A 304 9.90 -14.53 -15.01
C VAL A 304 8.72 -13.71 -14.50
N TYR A 305 9.01 -12.44 -14.21
CA TYR A 305 8.08 -11.48 -13.65
C TYR A 305 7.92 -10.34 -14.64
N PRO A 306 6.81 -10.30 -15.42
CA PRO A 306 6.58 -9.24 -16.39
C PRO A 306 6.47 -7.87 -15.74
N MET A 307 7.35 -6.96 -16.17
CA MET A 307 7.43 -5.59 -15.65
C MET A 307 6.85 -4.58 -16.65
N GLY A 308 6.74 -4.92 -17.92
CA GLY A 308 6.19 -4.02 -18.93
C GLY A 308 6.21 -4.61 -20.33
N LYS A 309 5.86 -3.78 -21.31
CA LYS A 309 5.85 -4.15 -22.73
C LYS A 309 6.44 -3.02 -23.57
N VAL A 310 7.36 -3.35 -24.47
CA VAL A 310 7.82 -2.44 -25.53
C VAL A 310 6.64 -2.18 -26.46
N THR A 311 6.29 -0.90 -26.63
CA THR A 311 5.17 -0.45 -27.48
C THR A 311 5.63 0.25 -28.77
N SER A 312 6.93 0.53 -28.88
CA SER A 312 7.56 0.92 -30.14
C SER A 312 7.84 -0.29 -31.03
N ASP A 313 8.29 -0.03 -32.26
CA ASP A 313 8.62 -1.07 -33.23
C ASP A 313 9.67 -2.08 -32.70
N LEU A 314 9.30 -3.36 -32.69
CA LEU A 314 10.16 -4.48 -32.27
C LEU A 314 11.16 -4.88 -33.36
N SER A 315 10.99 -4.43 -34.61
CA SER A 315 11.93 -4.76 -35.68
C SER A 315 13.36 -4.28 -35.38
N VAL A 316 13.49 -3.25 -34.54
CA VAL A 316 14.75 -2.69 -34.04
C VAL A 316 15.67 -3.76 -33.45
N PHE A 317 15.13 -4.77 -32.78
CA PHE A 317 15.94 -5.83 -32.16
C PHE A 317 16.70 -6.68 -33.18
N ASN A 318 16.20 -6.79 -34.42
CA ASN A 318 16.87 -7.55 -35.49
C ASN A 318 18.12 -6.84 -36.04
N GLU A 319 18.28 -5.55 -35.75
CA GLU A 319 19.40 -4.74 -36.21
C GLU A 319 20.48 -4.54 -35.13
N LEU A 320 20.21 -4.96 -33.90
CA LEU A 320 21.15 -4.84 -32.79
C LEU A 320 22.29 -5.85 -32.91
N LYS A 321 23.45 -5.49 -32.35
CA LYS A 321 24.56 -6.44 -32.20
C LYS A 321 24.20 -7.52 -31.18
N SER A 322 24.94 -8.62 -31.19
CA SER A 322 24.77 -9.72 -30.24
C SER A 322 24.95 -9.32 -28.77
N TYR A 323 25.58 -8.17 -28.50
CA TYR A 323 25.67 -7.58 -27.17
C TYR A 323 25.56 -6.05 -27.26
N GLU A 324 24.69 -5.46 -26.46
CA GLU A 324 24.49 -4.02 -26.39
C GLU A 324 24.24 -3.56 -24.94
N VAL A 325 24.37 -2.25 -24.69
CA VAL A 325 23.98 -1.62 -23.43
C VAL A 325 22.62 -0.99 -23.59
N PHE A 326 21.67 -1.44 -22.77
CA PHE A 326 20.32 -0.94 -22.69
C PHE A 326 20.24 0.09 -21.57
N GLU A 327 19.97 1.34 -21.93
CA GLU A 327 19.84 2.45 -20.98
C GLU A 327 18.36 2.81 -20.78
N PHE A 328 17.83 2.41 -19.63
CA PHE A 328 16.45 2.65 -19.22
C PHE A 328 16.35 3.97 -18.45
N THR A 329 15.40 4.81 -18.84
CA THR A 329 15.21 6.17 -18.30
C THR A 329 13.71 6.48 -18.18
N LYS A 330 13.33 7.36 -17.25
CA LYS A 330 11.94 7.79 -17.07
C LYS A 330 11.43 8.58 -18.27
#